data_AF-A0A0R1YAI4-F1
#
_entry.id   AF-A0A0R1YAI4-F1
#
_cell.length_a   1.000
_cell.length_b   1.000
_cell.length_c   1.000
_cell.angle_alpha   90.00
_cell.angle_beta   90.00
_cell.angle_gamma   90.00
#
_symmetry.space_group_name_H-M   'P 1'
#
loop_
_entity.id
_entity.type
_entity.pdbx_description
1 polymer ?
#
loop_
_entity_poly.entity_id
_entity_poly.type
_entity_poly.pdbx_seq_one_letter_code
_entity_poly.pdbx_strand_id
1 'polypeptide(L)' 'MSKKEIKIRGIISGILFALLSLGFDYLSKHTISTFSLVMNIFEGIAFAFFMVWFMNGFSKKKDSKENMGKIVLRL' A
#
# COMPACT_ATOMS: atom_id res chain seq x y z
N MET A 1 10.43 -0.71 11.94
CA MET A 1 10.32 -0.91 10.48
C MET A 1 10.95 0.30 9.81
N SER A 2 11.90 0.09 8.90
CA SER A 2 12.62 1.22 8.29
C SER A 2 11.72 1.98 7.31
N LYS A 3 11.87 3.31 7.23
CA LYS A 3 11.15 4.16 6.25
C LYS A 3 11.32 3.67 4.81
N LYS A 4 12.48 3.05 4.50
CA LYS A 4 12.75 2.45 3.19
C LYS A 4 11.89 1.21 2.92
N GLU A 5 11.73 0.33 3.91
CA GLU A 5 10.88 -0.86 3.79
C GLU A 5 9.39 -0.50 3.61
N ILE A 6 8.94 0.56 4.28
CA ILE A 6 7.55 1.05 4.16
C ILE A 6 7.27 1.52 2.73
N LYS A 7 8.20 2.29 2.14
CA LYS A 7 8.07 2.75 0.75
C LYS A 7 8.09 1.59 -0.24
N ILE A 8 9.02 0.65 -0.08
CA ILE A 8 9.15 -0.51 -0.98
C ILE A 8 7.87 -1.35 -0.92
N ARG A 9 7.36 -1.65 0.28
CA ARG A 9 6.10 -2.42 0.42
C ARG A 9 4.90 -1.70 -0.17
N GLY A 10 4.77 -0.39 0.03
CA GLY A 10 3.69 0.39 -0.57
C GLY A 10 3.73 0.41 -2.10
N ILE A 11 4.92 0.53 -2.70
CA ILE A 11 5.12 0.45 -4.15
C ILE A 11 4.73 -0.94 -4.67
N ILE A 12 5.21 -2.01 -4.01
CA ILE A 12 4.88 -3.39 -4.38
C ILE A 12 3.36 -3.61 -4.32
N SER A 13 2.69 -3.13 -3.28
CA SER A 13 1.24 -3.24 -3.14
C SER A 13 0.48 -2.55 -4.27
N GLY A 14 0.93 -1.36 -4.71
CA GLY A 14 0.32 -0.66 -5.84
C GLY A 14 0.50 -1.39 -7.18
N ILE A 15 1.69 -1.93 -7.43
CA ILE A 15 1.96 -2.74 -8.64
C ILE A 15 1.10 -4.00 -8.64
N LEU A 16 1.01 -4.69 -7.50
CA LEU A 16 0.20 -5.90 -7.36
C LEU A 16 -1.28 -5.61 -7.60
N PHE A 17 -1.78 -4.48 -7.07
CA PHE A 17 -3.16 -4.03 -7.26
C PHE A 17 -3.46 -3.73 -8.73
N ALA A 18 -2.59 -2.99 -9.42
CA ALA A 18 -2.75 -2.70 -10.84
C ALA A 18 -2.78 -3.97 -11.71
N LEU A 19 -1.91 -4.94 -11.41
CA LEU A 19 -1.90 -6.25 -12.09
C LEU A 19 -3.20 -7.04 -11.86
N LEU A 20 -3.70 -7.07 -10.62
CA LEU A 20 -4.95 -7.73 -10.27
C LEU A 20 -6.15 -7.07 -10.96
N SER A 21 -6.24 -5.75 -10.94
CA SER A 21 -7.30 -5.01 -11.64
C SER A 21 -7.29 -5.28 -13.13
N LEU A 22 -6.12 -5.28 -13.78
CA LEU A 22 -6.01 -5.60 -15.20
C LEU A 22 -6.39 -7.05 -15.51
N GLY A 23 -6.00 -8.00 -14.66
CA GLY A 23 -6.40 -9.40 -14.79
C GLY A 23 -7.92 -9.59 -14.67
N PHE A 24 -8.55 -8.88 -13.74
CA PHE A 24 -10.01 -8.87 -13.58
C PHE A 24 -10.73 -8.23 -14.76
N ASP A 25 -10.24 -7.08 -15.26
CA ASP A 25 -10.84 -6.38 -16.39
C ASP A 25 -10.75 -7.23 -17.68
N TYR A 26 -9.62 -7.93 -17.87
CA TYR A 26 -9.45 -8.90 -18.95
C TYR A 26 -10.46 -10.04 -18.88
N LEU A 27 -10.62 -10.65 -17.69
CA LEU A 27 -11.57 -11.74 -17.46
C LEU A 27 -13.03 -11.28 -17.62
N SER A 28 -13.33 -10.02 -17.28
CA SER A 28 -14.70 -9.52 -17.24
C SER A 28 -15.19 -8.97 -18.58
N LYS A 29 -14.34 -8.27 -19.35
CA LYS A 29 -14.76 -7.58 -20.58
C LYS A 29 -14.18 -8.16 -21.86
N HIS A 30 -13.25 -9.12 -21.79
CA HIS A 30 -12.50 -9.69 -22.93
C HIS A 30 -11.74 -8.67 -23.81
N THR A 31 -11.89 -7.38 -23.55
CA THR A 31 -11.40 -6.26 -24.35
C THR A 31 -10.95 -5.16 -23.39
N ILE A 32 -9.63 -5.00 -23.25
CA ILE A 32 -9.06 -3.96 -22.40
C ILE A 32 -9.00 -2.67 -23.23
N SER A 33 -9.85 -1.71 -22.91
CA SER A 33 -9.75 -0.37 -23.48
C SER A 33 -8.50 0.34 -22.96
N THR A 34 -7.83 1.11 -23.83
CA THR A 34 -6.70 1.96 -23.46
C THR A 34 -7.06 2.93 -22.33
N PHE A 35 -8.33 3.36 -22.27
CA PHE A 35 -8.84 4.18 -21.16
C PHE A 35 -8.84 3.42 -19.83
N SER A 36 -9.26 2.15 -19.83
CA SER A 36 -9.25 1.28 -18.65
C SER A 36 -7.83 1.04 -18.14
N LEU A 37 -6.87 0.87 -19.05
CA LEU A 37 -5.45 0.76 -18.72
C LEU A 37 -4.93 2.00 -17.98
N VAL A 38 -5.21 3.20 -18.51
CA VAL A 38 -4.77 4.45 -17.88
C VAL A 38 -5.40 4.62 -16.50
N MET A 39 -6.70 4.33 -16.36
CA MET A 39 -7.39 4.39 -15.07
C MET A 39 -6.80 3.42 -14.04
N ASN A 40 -6.53 2.17 -14.43
CA ASN A 40 -5.91 1.17 -13.55
C ASN A 40 -4.50 1.56 -13.09
N ILE A 41 -3.72 2.22 -13.95
CA ILE A 41 -2.40 2.75 -13.57
C ILE A 41 -2.54 3.88 -12.53
N PHE A 42 -3.45 4.83 -12.78
CA PHE A 42 -3.74 5.90 -11.82
C PHE A 42 -4.21 5.36 -10.47
N GLU A 43 -5.10 4.37 -10.48
CA GLU A 43 -5.63 3.73 -9.29
C GLU A 43 -4.53 2.99 -8.51
N GLY A 44 -3.65 2.27 -9.22
CA GLY A 44 -2.48 1.61 -8.62
C GLY A 44 -1.51 2.59 -7.95
N ILE A 45 -1.24 3.75 -8.58
CA ILE A 45 -0.39 4.80 -8.01
C ILE A 45 -1.05 5.43 -6.78
N ALA A 46 -2.34 5.75 -6.86
CA ALA A 46 -3.10 6.30 -5.74
C ALA A 46 -3.12 5.33 -4.55
N PHE A 47 -3.31 4.04 -4.81
CA PHE A 47 -3.28 2.99 -3.80
C PHE A 47 -1.89 2.83 -3.16
N ALA A 48 -0.81 2.92 -3.96
CA ALA A 48 0.56 2.90 -3.42
C ALA A 48 0.79 4.06 -2.45
N PHE A 49 0.39 5.28 -2.82
CA PHE A 49 0.48 6.46 -1.95
C PHE A 49 -0.33 6.28 -0.66
N PHE A 50 -1.57 5.79 -0.78
CA PHE A 50 -2.41 5.49 0.36
C PHE A 50 -1.77 4.47 1.30
N MET A 51 -1.22 3.38 0.77
CA MET A 51 -0.55 2.33 1.57
C MET A 51 0.70 2.85 2.27
N VAL A 52 1.51 3.69 1.61
CA VAL A 52 2.66 4.34 2.25
C VAL A 52 2.22 5.25 3.39
N TRP A 53 1.15 6.04 3.19
CA TRP A 53 0.60 6.91 4.22
C TRP A 53 0.03 6.10 5.40
N PHE A 54 -0.78 5.08 5.12
CA PHE A 54 -1.38 4.19 6.11
C PHE A 54 -0.32 3.47 6.95
N MET A 55 0.69 2.88 6.31
CA MET A 55 1.78 2.19 7.00
C MET A 55 2.64 3.15 7.83
N ASN A 56 2.87 4.38 7.37
CA ASN A 56 3.56 5.40 8.18
C ASN A 56 2.76 5.75 9.45
N GLY A 57 1.44 5.85 9.36
CA GLY A 57 0.57 6.05 10.52
C GLY A 57 0.62 4.88 11.51
N PHE A 58 0.59 3.65 11.00
CA PHE A 58 0.70 2.44 11.82
C PHE A 58 2.07 2.31 12.50
N SER A 59 3.15 2.65 11.80
CA SER A 59 4.49 2.58 12.35
C SER A 59 4.68 3.56 13.52
N LYS A 60 4.09 4.77 13.44
CA LYS A 60 4.07 5.73 14.57
C LYS A 60 3.29 5.20 15.78
N LYS A 61 2.14 4.55 15.57
CA LYS A 61 1.36 3.93 16.67
C LYS A 61 2.12 2.78 17.34
N LYS A 62 2.88 1.99 16.59
CA LYS A 62 3.66 0.86 17.13
C LYS A 62 4.82 1.34 18.02
N ASP A 63 5.55 2.38 17.60
CA ASP A 63 6.63 3.00 18.38
C ASP A 63 6.12 3.59 19.70
N SER A 64 4.93 4.22 19.68
CA SER A 64 4.30 4.75 20.90
C SER A 64 3.94 3.64 21.89
N LYS A 65 3.47 2.49 21.40
CA LYS A 65 3.09 1.34 22.24
C LYS A 65 4.30 0.63 22.84
N GLU A 66 5.39 0.52 22.07
CA GLU A 66 6.63 -0.11 22.53
C GLU A 66 7.35 0.75 23.59
N ASN A 67 7.35 2.08 23.42
CA ASN A 67 7.90 3.00 24.43
C ASN A 67 7.07 3.00 25.73
N MET A 68 5.74 2.96 25.65
CA MET A 68 4.89 2.79 26.84
C MET A 68 5.13 1.45 27.55
N GLY A 69 5.26 0.35 26.81
CA GLY A 69 5.56 -0.97 27.39
C GLY A 69 6.91 -1.02 28.13
N LYS A 70 7.94 -0.35 27.58
CA LYS A 70 9.26 -0.24 28.25
C LYS A 70 9.23 0.64 29.51
N ILE A 71 8.36 1.64 29.57
CA ILE A 71 8.21 2.49 30.77
C ILE A 71 7.50 1.72 31.89
N VAL A 72 6.45 0.96 31.57
CA VAL A 72 5.71 0.17 32.58
C VAL A 72 6.56 -0.98 33.15
N LEU A 73 7.44 -1.58 32.36
CA LEU A 73 8.36 -2.65 32.81
C LEU A 73 9.56 -2.14 33.64
N ARG A 74 9.74 -0.81 33.77
CA ARG A 74 10.81 -0.20 34.57
C ARG A 74 10.32 0.41 35.89
N LEU A 75 9.03 0.29 36.19
CA LEU A 75 8.37 0.68 37.45
C LEU A 75 8.08 -0.59 38.26
#